data_AF-A0A6N1X192-F1
#
_entry.id   AF-A0A6N1X192-F1
#
_cell.length_a   1.000
_cell.length_b   1.000
_cell.length_c   1.000
_cell.angle_alpha   90.00
_cell.angle_beta   90.00
_cell.angle_gamma   90.00
#
_symmetry.space_group_name_H-M   'P 1'
#
loop_
_entity.id
_entity.type
_entity.pdbx_description
1 polymer ?
#
loop_
_entity_poly.entity_id
_entity_poly.type
_entity_poly.pdbx_seq_one_letter_code
_entity_poly.pdbx_strand_id
1 'polypeptide(L)'
;MATPSAKAAAAQVADLVDVPVSDEERVVLERIAAQRERIMARRNARAQALALRSSHAQTMPVTGPFADRAIAFARLHPMAVAVAAGVALMLGPRRVIRWAGVALPMIAKFRR
;
A
#
# COMPACT_ATOMS: atom_id res chain seq x y z
N MET A 1 -42.86 -4.14 5.38
CA MET A 1 -42.54 -4.24 6.81
C MET A 1 -41.31 -3.39 7.08
N ALA A 2 -41.51 -2.14 7.51
CA ALA A 2 -40.43 -1.18 7.70
C ALA A 2 -39.78 -1.41 9.08
N THR A 3 -38.45 -1.51 9.12
CA THR A 3 -37.64 -1.61 10.34
C THR A 3 -37.80 -0.34 11.19
N PRO A 4 -38.55 -0.34 12.31
CA PRO A 4 -38.77 0.85 13.13
C PRO A 4 -37.55 1.21 13.99
N SER A 5 -36.59 0.29 14.12
CA SER A 5 -35.49 0.35 15.09
C SER A 5 -34.46 1.46 14.81
N ALA A 6 -34.13 1.74 13.54
CA ALA A 6 -33.16 2.78 13.20
C ALA A 6 -33.68 4.20 13.47
N LYS A 7 -34.98 4.45 13.20
CA LYS A 7 -35.62 5.74 13.47
C LYS A 7 -35.79 5.98 14.97
N ALA A 8 -36.13 4.92 15.72
CA ALA A 8 -36.21 4.97 17.17
C ALA A 8 -34.84 5.25 17.81
N ALA A 9 -33.77 4.61 17.33
CA ALA A 9 -32.41 4.87 17.80
C ALA A 9 -31.94 6.30 17.49
N ALA A 10 -32.24 6.83 16.30
CA ALA A 10 -31.91 8.21 15.94
C ALA A 10 -32.65 9.24 16.81
N ALA A 11 -33.92 8.98 17.14
CA ALA A 11 -34.69 9.81 18.06
C ALA A 11 -34.11 9.75 19.49
N GLN A 12 -33.66 8.59 19.94
CA GLN A 12 -33.07 8.38 21.27
C GLN A 12 -31.70 9.06 21.42
N VAL A 13 -30.90 9.09 20.34
CA VAL A 13 -29.65 9.85 20.30
C VAL A 13 -29.91 11.36 20.29
N ALA A 14 -30.94 11.83 19.59
CA ALA A 14 -31.32 13.24 19.60
C ALA A 14 -31.79 13.70 20.99
N ASP A 15 -32.57 12.86 21.69
CA ASP A 15 -33.06 13.13 23.06
C ASP A 15 -31.91 13.16 24.10
N LEU A 16 -30.88 12.32 23.91
CA LEU A 16 -29.66 12.34 24.74
C LEU A 16 -28.76 13.56 24.51
N VAL A 17 -28.88 14.24 23.36
CA VAL A 17 -28.11 15.46 23.06
C VAL A 17 -28.69 16.68 23.78
N ASP A 18 -29.97 16.67 24.16
CA ASP A 18 -30.64 17.76 24.87
C ASP A 18 -30.51 17.70 26.40
N VAL A 19 -29.80 16.69 26.94
CA VAL A 19 -29.50 16.62 28.38
C VAL A 19 -28.56 17.78 28.75
N PRO A 20 -28.93 18.66 29.70
CA PRO A 20 -28.10 19.78 30.08
C PRO A 20 -26.78 19.29 30.70
N VAL A 21 -25.70 19.44 29.94
CA VAL A 21 -24.33 19.10 30.34
C VAL A 21 -23.80 20.19 31.27
N SER A 22 -23.35 19.79 32.45
CA SER A 22 -22.72 20.67 33.45
C SER A 22 -21.40 21.25 32.92
N ASP A 23 -20.96 22.39 33.46
CA ASP A 23 -19.75 23.07 32.98
C ASP A 23 -18.48 22.20 33.12
N GLU A 24 -18.42 21.37 34.17
CA GLU A 24 -17.31 20.43 34.39
C GLU A 24 -17.26 19.34 33.30
N GLU A 25 -18.43 18.84 32.89
CA GLU A 25 -18.55 17.85 31.82
C GLU A 25 -18.17 18.44 30.46
N ARG A 26 -18.48 19.72 30.19
CA ARG A 26 -18.07 20.43 28.96
C ARG A 26 -16.55 20.47 28.83
N VAL A 27 -15.83 20.78 29.91
CA VAL A 27 -14.35 20.79 29.93
C VAL A 27 -13.78 19.39 29.63
N VAL A 28 -14.41 18.34 30.16
CA VAL A 28 -14.00 16.95 29.86
C VAL A 28 -14.23 16.61 28.40
N LEU A 29 -15.37 16.98 27.83
CA LEU A 29 -15.70 16.73 26.42
C LEU A 29 -14.74 17.46 25.48
N GLU A 30 -14.39 18.71 25.75
CA GLU A 30 -13.40 19.46 24.97
C GLU A 30 -12.04 18.77 24.97
N ARG A 31 -11.60 18.29 26.14
CA ARG A 31 -10.36 17.52 26.26
C ARG A 31 -10.42 16.20 25.50
N ILE A 32 -11.55 15.50 25.53
CA ILE A 32 -11.75 14.26 24.75
C ILE A 32 -11.70 14.56 23.25
N ALA A 33 -12.32 15.66 22.80
CA ALA A 33 -12.28 16.07 21.41
C ALA A 33 -10.83 16.35 20.95
N ALA A 34 -10.06 17.12 21.75
CA ALA A 34 -8.65 17.37 21.48
C ALA A 34 -7.79 16.09 21.48
N GLN A 35 -8.10 15.13 22.36
CA GLN A 35 -7.43 13.83 22.38
C GLN A 35 -7.75 12.99 21.13
N ARG A 36 -9.02 12.95 20.74
CA ARG A 36 -9.46 12.21 19.54
C ARG A 36 -8.82 12.76 18.28
N GLU A 37 -8.74 14.08 18.15
CA GLU A 37 -8.08 14.73 17.01
C GLU A 37 -6.62 14.30 16.89
N ARG A 38 -5.88 14.29 18.01
CA ARG A 38 -4.48 13.80 18.04
C ARG A 38 -4.36 12.33 17.63
N ILE A 39 -5.29 11.48 18.04
CA ILE A 39 -5.30 10.05 17.67
C ILE A 39 -5.63 9.89 16.17
N MET A 40 -6.62 10.63 15.67
CA MET A 40 -7.02 10.59 14.27
C MET A 40 -5.91 11.08 13.34
N ALA A 41 -5.23 12.18 13.68
CA ALA A 41 -4.08 12.67 12.92
C ALA A 41 -2.97 11.61 12.79
N ARG A 42 -2.65 10.90 13.88
CA ARG A 42 -1.67 9.79 13.87
C ARG A 42 -2.14 8.60 13.05
N ARG A 43 -3.44 8.25 13.12
CA ARG A 43 -4.02 7.16 12.32
C ARG A 43 -3.98 7.50 10.84
N ASN A 44 -4.34 8.72 10.46
CA ASN A 44 -4.30 9.19 9.07
C ASN A 44 -2.87 9.19 8.52
N ALA A 45 -1.88 9.67 9.28
CA ALA A 45 -0.48 9.61 8.88
C ALA A 45 0.01 8.17 8.68
N ARG A 46 -0.38 7.24 9.56
CA ARG A 46 -0.06 5.81 9.40
C ARG A 46 -0.75 5.20 8.18
N ALA A 47 -2.02 5.52 7.95
CA ALA A 47 -2.76 5.04 6.79
C ALA A 47 -2.13 5.53 5.48
N GLN A 48 -1.72 6.81 5.41
CA GLN A 48 -1.00 7.37 4.27
C GLN A 48 0.37 6.70 4.07
N ALA A 49 1.15 6.49 5.14
CA ALA A 49 2.42 5.79 5.04
C ALA A 49 2.26 4.33 4.57
N LEU A 50 1.20 3.64 5.01
CA LEU A 50 0.87 2.31 4.53
C LEU A 50 0.44 2.31 3.06
N ALA A 51 -0.36 3.28 2.63
CA ALA A 51 -0.77 3.45 1.24
C ALA A 51 0.42 3.75 0.31
N LEU A 52 1.36 4.58 0.76
CA LEU A 52 2.61 4.85 0.03
C LEU A 52 3.53 3.62 -0.01
N ARG A 53 3.57 2.82 1.06
CA ARG A 53 4.32 1.55 1.05
C ARG A 53 3.68 0.51 0.16
N SER A 54 2.35 0.41 0.10
CA SER A 54 1.67 -0.52 -0.80
C SER A 54 1.79 -0.08 -2.27
N SER A 55 1.77 1.22 -2.56
CA SER A 55 2.06 1.73 -3.90
C SER A 55 3.53 1.54 -4.31
N HIS A 56 4.48 1.75 -3.38
CA HIS A 56 5.90 1.44 -3.63
C HIS A 56 6.17 -0.06 -3.68
N ALA A 57 5.42 -0.91 -2.99
CA ALA A 57 5.55 -2.36 -3.11
C ALA A 57 5.14 -2.87 -4.51
N GLN A 58 4.26 -2.15 -5.21
CA GLN A 58 4.00 -2.38 -6.64
C GLN A 58 5.16 -1.89 -7.53
N THR A 59 6.03 -1.03 -7.02
CA THR A 59 7.15 -0.43 -7.75
C THR A 59 8.47 -1.00 -7.22
N MET A 60 8.82 -2.20 -7.71
CA MET A 60 10.11 -2.91 -7.60
C MET A 60 10.96 -2.63 -6.32
N PRO A 61 11.19 -3.61 -5.41
CA PRO A 61 12.10 -3.40 -4.30
C PRO A 61 13.53 -3.09 -4.79
N VAL A 62 13.95 -1.83 -4.61
CA VAL A 62 15.24 -1.29 -5.08
C VAL A 62 16.43 -1.79 -4.22
N THR A 63 16.15 -2.37 -3.06
CA THR A 63 17.15 -2.92 -2.14
C THR A 63 16.74 -4.34 -1.73
N GLY A 64 17.61 -5.32 -1.98
CA GLY A 64 17.33 -6.76 -1.82
C GLY A 64 18.08 -7.63 -2.84
N PRO A 65 18.21 -8.96 -2.59
CA PRO A 65 18.84 -9.93 -3.49
C PRO A 65 18.30 -9.85 -4.92
N PHE A 66 19.17 -10.05 -5.92
CA PHE A 66 18.78 -9.95 -7.34
C PHE A 66 17.67 -10.93 -7.75
N ALA A 67 17.61 -12.10 -7.12
CA ALA A 67 16.58 -13.10 -7.37
C ALA A 67 15.18 -12.57 -7.03
N ASP A 68 15.02 -11.93 -5.87
CA ASP A 68 13.72 -11.38 -5.42
C ASP A 68 13.23 -10.29 -6.38
N ARG A 69 14.15 -9.48 -6.91
CA ARG A 69 13.85 -8.45 -7.91
C ARG A 69 13.41 -9.03 -9.25
N ALA A 70 14.05 -10.12 -9.69
CA ALA A 70 13.67 -10.80 -10.92
C ALA A 70 12.25 -11.40 -10.80
N ILE A 71 11.93 -12.00 -9.65
CA ILE A 71 10.60 -12.55 -9.38
C ILE A 71 9.54 -11.43 -9.35
N ALA A 72 9.84 -10.31 -8.69
CA ALA A 72 8.94 -9.15 -8.66
C ALA A 72 8.72 -8.55 -10.06
N PHE A 73 9.78 -8.37 -10.84
CA PHE A 73 9.70 -7.89 -12.22
C PHE A 73 8.88 -8.83 -13.10
N ALA A 74 9.05 -10.15 -12.91
CA ALA A 74 8.32 -11.12 -13.69
C ALA A 74 6.81 -11.08 -13.46
N ARG A 75 6.39 -10.79 -12.22
CA ARG A 75 4.98 -10.60 -11.86
C ARG A 75 4.39 -9.31 -12.43
N LEU A 76 5.19 -8.24 -12.49
CA LEU A 76 4.74 -6.92 -12.97
C LEU A 76 4.69 -6.85 -14.51
N HIS A 77 5.55 -7.59 -15.22
CA HIS A 77 5.66 -7.53 -16.68
C HIS A 77 5.56 -8.92 -17.34
N PRO A 78 4.39 -9.58 -17.27
CA PRO A 78 4.21 -10.94 -17.79
C PRO A 78 4.50 -11.04 -19.29
N MET A 79 4.17 -10.01 -20.08
CA MET A 79 4.46 -9.99 -21.52
C MET A 79 5.95 -9.90 -21.83
N ALA A 80 6.69 -9.05 -21.10
CA ALA A 80 8.14 -8.95 -21.28
C ALA A 80 8.83 -10.28 -20.94
N VAL A 81 8.36 -10.96 -19.89
CA VAL A 81 8.85 -12.30 -19.51
C VAL A 81 8.51 -13.32 -20.59
N ALA A 82 7.28 -13.34 -21.10
CA ALA A 82 6.88 -14.28 -22.14
C ALA A 82 7.74 -14.13 -23.41
N VAL A 83 8.00 -12.89 -23.83
CA VAL A 83 8.88 -12.59 -24.96
C VAL A 83 10.31 -13.06 -24.66
N ALA A 84 10.86 -12.73 -23.49
CA ALA A 84 12.21 -13.14 -23.11
C ALA A 84 12.35 -14.67 -23.07
N ALA A 85 11.36 -15.37 -22.51
CA ALA A 85 11.32 -16.83 -22.46
C ALA A 85 11.20 -17.45 -23.87
N GLY A 86 10.36 -16.89 -24.73
CA GLY A 86 10.21 -17.32 -26.13
C GLY A 86 11.51 -17.20 -26.92
N VAL A 87 12.19 -16.04 -26.79
CA VAL A 87 13.51 -15.81 -27.40
C VAL A 87 14.54 -16.80 -26.85
N ALA A 88 14.55 -17.03 -25.53
CA ALA A 88 15.48 -17.97 -24.91
C ALA A 88 15.29 -19.42 -25.39
N LEU A 89 14.05 -19.86 -25.55
CA LEU A 89 13.73 -21.19 -26.11
C LEU A 89 14.18 -21.30 -27.58
N MET A 90 13.99 -20.25 -28.36
CA MET A 90 14.35 -20.22 -29.78
C MET A 90 15.87 -20.22 -30.02
N LEU A 91 16.66 -19.57 -29.15
CA LEU A 91 18.12 -19.55 -29.24
C LEU A 91 18.78 -20.79 -28.63
N GLY A 92 18.14 -21.39 -27.62
CA GLY A 92 18.67 -22.52 -26.85
C GLY A 92 19.69 -22.11 -25.77
N PRO A 93 19.87 -22.94 -24.72
CA PRO A 93 20.59 -22.56 -23.50
C PRO A 93 22.08 -22.25 -23.73
N ARG A 94 22.75 -22.99 -24.61
CA ARG A 94 24.18 -22.79 -24.91
C ARG A 94 24.46 -21.43 -25.55
N ARG A 95 23.54 -20.92 -26.38
CA ARG A 95 23.70 -19.59 -27.00
C ARG A 95 23.43 -18.49 -26.00
N VAL A 96 22.40 -18.63 -25.18
CA VAL A 96 22.04 -17.62 -24.15
C VAL A 96 23.21 -17.39 -23.20
N ILE A 97 23.84 -18.46 -22.68
CA ILE A 97 24.98 -18.35 -21.76
C ILE A 97 26.18 -17.66 -22.44
N ARG A 98 26.47 -18.02 -23.69
CA ARG A 98 27.60 -17.42 -24.44
C ARG A 98 27.40 -15.93 -24.71
N TRP A 99 26.18 -15.53 -25.07
CA TRP A 99 25.85 -14.12 -25.30
C TRP A 99 25.72 -13.33 -24.00
N ALA A 100 25.29 -13.95 -22.90
CA ALA A 100 25.25 -13.32 -21.59
C ALA A 100 26.65 -12.87 -21.15
N GLY A 101 27.68 -13.70 -21.33
CA GLY A 101 29.07 -13.33 -21.03
C GLY A 101 29.60 -12.13 -21.83
N VAL A 102 29.10 -11.91 -23.05
CA VAL A 102 29.49 -10.79 -23.92
C VAL A 102 28.69 -9.53 -23.62
N ALA A 103 27.38 -9.66 -23.34
CA ALA A 103 26.50 -8.53 -23.07
C ALA A 103 26.67 -7.95 -21.66
N LEU A 104 26.93 -8.80 -20.66
CA LEU A 104 27.09 -8.40 -19.26
C LEU A 104 28.13 -7.28 -19.04
N PRO A 105 29.35 -7.33 -19.60
CA PRO A 105 30.34 -6.26 -19.42
C PRO A 105 29.95 -4.96 -20.13
N MET A 106 29.16 -5.00 -21.21
CA MET A 106 28.65 -3.77 -21.85
C MET A 106 27.60 -3.09 -20.98
N ILE A 107 26.66 -3.85 -20.41
CA ILE A 107 25.61 -3.32 -19.52
C ILE A 107 26.22 -2.75 -18.23
N ALA A 108 27.25 -3.41 -17.68
CA ALA A 108 27.94 -2.93 -16.48
C ALA A 108 28.57 -1.53 -16.66
N LYS A 109 28.95 -1.15 -17.89
CA LYS A 109 29.51 0.18 -18.18
C LYS A 109 28.47 1.30 -18.09
N PHE A 110 27.19 1.01 -18.31
CA PHE A 110 26.10 1.99 -18.22
C PHE A 110 25.59 2.20 -16.78
N ARG A 111 26.16 1.49 -15.80
CA ARG A 111 25.74 1.53 -14.40
C ARG A 111 26.58 2.48 -13.53
N ARG A 112 27.34 3.38 -14.17
CA ARG A 112 28.01 4.53 -13.55
C ARG A 112 27.12 5.75 -13.67
#